data_AF-A0A7S2VVM6-F1
#
_entry.id   AF-A0A7S2VVM6-F1
#
_cell.length_a   1.000
_cell.length_b   1.000
_cell.length_c   1.000
_cell.angle_alpha   90.00
_cell.angle_beta   90.00
_cell.angle_gamma   90.00
#
_symmetry.space_group_name_H-M   'P 1'
#
loop_
_entity.id
_entity.type
_entity.pdbx_description
1 polymer ?
#
loop_
_entity_poly.entity_id
_entity_poly.type
_entity_poly.pdbx_seq_one_letter_code
_entity_poly.pdbx_strand_id
1 'polypeptide(L)'
;VGCNRNTKGTNFTQQYYPIPAQMYDNLESCPENLLLFFHHVPYDHQLKSGERLLDFIVRVHQEGVDDVKRYVDTWREVMKDQGLAPGRGTRILARLQEQLHDAAVYRDIIT
;
A
#
# COMPACT_ATOMS: atom_id res chain seq x y z
N VAL A 1 9.38 -12.98 4.58
CA VAL A 1 8.68 -11.73 5.00
C VAL A 1 7.22 -12.04 5.26
N GLY A 2 6.54 -11.27 6.11
CA GLY A 2 5.18 -11.53 6.55
C GLY A 2 5.10 -12.32 7.85
N CYS A 3 3.90 -12.72 8.27
CA CYS A 3 3.68 -13.47 9.50
C CYS A 3 2.77 -14.67 9.26
N ASN A 4 3.14 -15.84 9.79
CA ASN A 4 2.27 -17.02 9.74
C ASN A 4 1.13 -16.90 10.75
N ARG A 5 -0.03 -16.43 10.29
CA ARG A 5 -1.27 -16.34 11.06
C ARG A 5 -2.31 -17.42 10.69
N ASN A 6 -1.97 -18.28 9.73
CA ASN A 6 -2.72 -19.49 9.38
C ASN A 6 -2.66 -20.58 10.48
N THR A 7 -3.32 -21.69 10.24
CA THR A 7 -3.41 -22.87 11.12
C THR A 7 -2.06 -23.52 11.45
N LYS A 8 -1.03 -23.30 10.63
CA LYS A 8 0.34 -23.77 10.87
C LYS A 8 1.18 -22.76 11.70
N GLY A 9 0.65 -21.57 11.96
CA GLY A 9 1.29 -20.51 12.73
C GLY A 9 0.50 -20.15 13.98
N THR A 10 0.13 -18.87 14.13
CA THR A 10 -0.61 -18.40 15.32
C THR A 10 -2.09 -18.80 15.34
N ASN A 11 -2.58 -19.48 14.30
CA ASN A 11 -3.98 -19.92 14.16
C ASN A 11 -5.01 -18.78 14.26
N PHE A 12 -4.61 -17.56 13.92
CA PHE A 12 -5.45 -16.37 13.99
C PHE A 12 -6.56 -16.38 12.93
N THR A 13 -6.35 -17.05 11.80
CA THR A 13 -7.39 -17.27 10.76
C THR A 13 -8.67 -17.90 11.31
N GLN A 14 -8.57 -18.74 12.35
CA GLN A 14 -9.72 -19.41 12.97
C GLN A 14 -10.58 -18.50 13.86
N GLN A 15 -10.18 -17.24 14.07
CA GLN A 15 -11.03 -16.25 14.74
C GLN A 15 -12.10 -15.67 13.81
N TYR A 16 -11.98 -15.90 12.49
CA TYR A 16 -12.97 -15.46 11.51
C TYR A 16 -14.07 -16.51 11.31
N TYR A 17 -15.17 -16.08 10.69
CA TYR A 17 -16.21 -17.01 10.21
C TYR A 17 -15.63 -18.04 9.22
N PRO A 18 -16.25 -19.24 9.07
CA PRO A 18 -15.66 -20.35 8.33
C PRO A 18 -15.19 -20.02 6.91
N ILE A 19 -15.97 -19.25 6.14
CA ILE A 19 -15.63 -18.91 4.75
C ILE A 19 -14.37 -18.01 4.68
N PRO A 20 -14.33 -16.83 5.33
CA PRO A 20 -13.10 -16.03 5.38
C PRO A 20 -11.93 -16.76 6.04
N ALA A 21 -12.18 -17.54 7.10
CA ALA A 21 -11.13 -18.32 7.77
C ALA A 21 -10.43 -19.24 6.77
N GLN A 22 -11.19 -20.03 6.01
CA GLN A 22 -10.64 -20.93 4.99
C GLN A 22 -9.93 -20.16 3.86
N MET A 23 -10.49 -19.03 3.43
CA MET A 23 -9.89 -18.19 2.38
C MET A 23 -8.55 -17.58 2.82
N TYR A 24 -8.44 -17.09 4.05
CA TYR A 24 -7.19 -16.52 4.56
C TYR A 24 -6.17 -17.59 4.96
N ASP A 25 -6.62 -18.78 5.36
CA ASP A 25 -5.75 -19.88 5.79
C ASP A 25 -4.96 -20.53 4.67
N ASN A 26 -5.52 -20.52 3.45
CA ASN A 26 -4.87 -21.11 2.29
C ASN A 26 -4.11 -20.05 1.49
N LEU A 27 -2.85 -20.34 1.18
CA LEU A 27 -1.94 -19.44 0.46
C LEU A 27 -2.45 -19.07 -0.95
N GLU A 28 -3.07 -20.01 -1.66
CA GLU A 28 -3.54 -19.82 -3.04
C GLU A 28 -4.80 -18.97 -3.12
N SER A 29 -5.73 -19.16 -2.17
CA SER A 29 -6.99 -18.41 -2.11
C SER A 29 -6.88 -17.09 -1.36
N CYS A 30 -5.82 -16.87 -0.59
CA CYS A 30 -5.60 -15.61 0.12
C CYS A 30 -5.54 -14.42 -0.86
N PRO A 31 -6.25 -13.31 -0.59
CA PRO A 31 -6.08 -12.07 -1.34
C PRO A 31 -4.66 -11.51 -1.20
N GLU A 32 -4.06 -11.07 -2.30
CA GLU A 32 -2.64 -10.64 -2.30
C GLU A 32 -2.38 -9.42 -1.43
N ASN A 33 -3.34 -8.50 -1.36
CA ASN A 33 -3.30 -7.33 -0.49
C ASN A 33 -3.31 -7.69 1.01
N LEU A 34 -3.60 -8.94 1.36
CA LEU A 34 -3.58 -9.47 2.73
C LEU A 34 -2.56 -10.59 2.93
N LEU A 35 -1.79 -10.96 1.89
CA LEU A 35 -0.87 -12.09 1.89
C LEU A 35 0.13 -12.02 3.05
N LEU A 36 0.85 -10.91 3.17
CA LEU A 36 1.89 -10.74 4.20
C LEU A 36 1.33 -10.64 5.63
N PHE A 37 0.04 -10.35 5.75
CA PHE A 37 -0.64 -10.38 7.03
C PHE A 37 -0.90 -11.82 7.49
N PHE A 38 -1.29 -12.73 6.58
CA PHE A 38 -1.67 -14.09 6.95
C PHE A 38 -0.57 -15.15 6.78
N HIS A 39 0.39 -14.89 5.89
CA HIS A 39 1.41 -15.84 5.49
C HIS A 39 2.81 -15.23 5.57
N HIS A 40 3.76 -16.06 5.98
CA HIS A 40 5.18 -15.80 5.79
C HIS A 40 5.66 -16.49 4.50
N VAL A 41 6.12 -15.70 3.54
CA VAL A 41 6.61 -16.17 2.23
C VAL A 41 8.03 -15.64 1.96
N PRO A 42 8.82 -16.30 1.11
CA PRO A 42 10.12 -15.76 0.70
C PRO A 42 9.94 -14.58 -0.26
N TYR A 43 10.96 -13.73 -0.39
CA TYR A 43 10.91 -12.52 -1.23
C TYR A 43 10.79 -12.82 -2.74
N ASP A 44 11.19 -14.03 -3.16
CA ASP A 44 11.08 -14.54 -4.53
C ASP A 44 9.73 -15.22 -4.83
N HIS A 45 8.79 -15.20 -3.87
CA HIS A 45 7.43 -15.70 -4.08
C HIS A 45 6.77 -15.01 -5.28
N GLN A 46 6.15 -15.79 -6.17
CA GLN A 46 5.42 -15.27 -7.31
C GLN A 46 4.00 -14.89 -6.92
N LEU A 47 3.64 -13.65 -7.18
CA LEU A 47 2.28 -13.15 -7.08
C LEU A 47 1.42 -13.74 -8.23
N LYS A 48 0.10 -13.65 -8.09
CA LYS A 48 -0.91 -13.98 -9.11
C LYS A 48 -0.72 -13.16 -10.39
N SER A 49 -0.11 -11.98 -10.29
CA SER A 49 0.33 -11.18 -11.45
C SER A 49 1.52 -11.78 -12.21
N GLY A 50 2.23 -12.76 -11.63
CA GLY A 50 3.50 -13.31 -12.11
C GLY A 50 4.74 -12.52 -11.66
N GLU A 51 4.55 -11.37 -11.02
CA GLU A 51 5.65 -10.56 -10.47
C GLU A 51 6.21 -11.20 -9.19
N ARG A 52 7.51 -11.03 -8.93
CA ARG A 52 8.10 -11.44 -7.63
C ARG A 52 7.64 -10.46 -6.56
N LEU A 53 7.40 -10.97 -5.35
CA LEU A 53 7.01 -10.16 -4.21
C LEU A 53 7.95 -8.98 -3.94
N LEU A 54 9.27 -9.17 -4.05
CA LEU A 54 10.23 -8.09 -3.86
C LEU A 54 10.06 -6.97 -4.90
N ASP A 55 9.88 -7.33 -6.17
CA ASP A 55 9.72 -6.35 -7.26
C ASP A 55 8.40 -5.59 -7.08
N PHE A 56 7.35 -6.29 -6.68
CA PHE A 56 6.07 -5.69 -6.31
C PHE A 56 6.23 -4.66 -5.20
N ILE A 57 6.92 -5.00 -4.10
CA ILE A 57 7.15 -4.08 -2.97
C ILE A 57 7.86 -2.82 -3.47
N VAL A 58 8.95 -2.96 -4.23
CA VAL A 58 9.68 -1.79 -4.75
C VAL A 58 8.79 -0.94 -5.65
N ARG A 59 8.08 -1.58 -6.58
CA ARG A 59 7.21 -0.90 -7.54
C ARG A 59 6.08 -0.13 -6.84
N VAL A 60 5.35 -0.74 -5.90
CA VAL A 60 4.21 -0.06 -5.26
C VAL A 60 4.62 1.10 -4.36
N HIS A 61 5.82 1.06 -3.77
CA HIS A 61 6.35 2.21 -3.01
C HIS A 61 6.74 3.36 -3.94
N GLN A 62 7.28 3.06 -5.12
CA GLN A 62 7.53 4.08 -6.14
C GLN A 62 6.21 4.65 -6.70
N GLU A 63 5.23 3.80 -7.01
CA GLU A 63 3.88 4.23 -7.43
C GLU A 63 3.24 5.15 -6.40
N GLY A 64 3.40 4.88 -5.10
CA GLY A 64 2.93 5.76 -4.03
C GLY A 64 3.53 7.18 -4.09
N VAL A 65 4.81 7.32 -4.41
CA VAL A 65 5.46 8.63 -4.61
C VAL A 65 4.88 9.33 -5.85
N ASP A 66 4.72 8.59 -6.94
CA ASP A 66 4.18 9.11 -8.19
C ASP A 66 2.72 9.55 -8.05
N ASP A 67 1.93 8.86 -7.23
CA ASP A 67 0.55 9.22 -6.88
C ASP A 67 0.50 10.55 -6.14
N VAL A 68 1.32 10.75 -5.11
CA VAL A 68 1.36 12.02 -4.37
C VAL A 68 1.85 13.16 -5.25
N LYS A 69 2.80 12.90 -6.16
CA LYS A 69 3.22 13.90 -7.16
C LYS A 69 2.04 14.32 -8.04
N ARG A 70 1.23 13.36 -8.51
CA ARG A 70 -0.01 13.68 -9.26
C ARG A 70 -1.01 14.46 -8.41
N TYR A 71 -1.10 14.22 -7.10
CA TYR A 71 -1.96 15.02 -6.22
C TYR A 71 -1.52 16.48 -6.14
N VAL A 72 -0.21 16.73 -6.02
CA VAL A 72 0.36 18.09 -6.04
C VAL A 72 0.00 18.80 -7.34
N ASP A 73 0.20 18.14 -8.48
CA ASP A 73 -0.06 18.74 -9.80
C ASP A 73 -1.56 18.96 -10.02
N THR A 74 -2.41 18.00 -9.66
CA THR A 74 -3.87 18.13 -9.70
C THR A 74 -4.33 19.29 -8.82
N TRP A 75 -3.77 19.44 -7.63
CA TRP A 75 -4.13 20.52 -6.72
C TRP A 75 -3.70 21.89 -7.26
N ARG A 76 -2.54 21.99 -7.92
CA ARG A 76 -2.13 23.22 -8.62
C ARG A 76 -3.12 23.63 -9.71
N GLU A 77 -3.70 22.68 -10.42
CA GLU A 77 -4.75 22.95 -11.40
C GLU A 77 -6.04 23.43 -10.72
N VAL A 78 -6.47 22.76 -9.64
CA VAL A 78 -7.64 23.19 -8.84
C VAL A 78 -7.45 24.60 -8.29
N MET A 79 -6.23 24.97 -7.90
CA MET A 79 -5.90 26.32 -7.41
C MET A 79 -6.11 27.43 -8.45
N LYS A 80 -6.28 27.12 -9.73
CA LYS A 80 -6.62 28.10 -10.77
C LYS A 80 -8.11 28.46 -10.78
N ASP A 81 -8.95 27.72 -10.07
CA ASP A 81 -10.38 28.00 -9.93
C ASP A 81 -10.62 29.20 -8.98
N GLN A 82 -11.48 30.13 -9.41
CA GLN A 82 -11.82 31.35 -8.66
C GLN A 82 -12.73 31.08 -7.44
N GLY A 83 -13.28 29.86 -7.30
CA GLY A 83 -14.16 29.49 -6.18
C GLY A 83 -13.45 29.16 -4.85
N LEU A 84 -12.12 29.17 -4.80
CA LEU A 84 -11.38 28.78 -3.60
C LEU A 84 -11.31 29.89 -2.55
N ALA A 85 -11.68 29.54 -1.32
CA ALA A 85 -11.54 30.43 -0.18
C ALA A 85 -10.07 30.88 0.01
N PRO A 86 -9.81 32.17 0.31
CA PRO A 86 -8.46 32.70 0.48
C PRO A 86 -7.62 31.85 1.46
N GLY A 87 -6.37 31.55 1.08
CA GLY A 87 -5.40 30.84 1.92
C GLY A 87 -5.61 29.33 2.08
N ARG A 88 -6.79 28.79 1.77
CA ARG A 88 -7.05 27.33 1.86
C ARG A 88 -6.25 26.55 0.83
N GLY A 89 -6.19 27.06 -0.41
CA GLY A 89 -5.40 26.50 -1.51
C GLY A 89 -3.93 26.29 -1.12
N THR A 90 -3.29 27.35 -0.65
CA THR A 90 -1.88 27.36 -0.24
C THR A 90 -1.59 26.41 0.89
N ARG A 91 -2.47 26.34 1.91
CA ARG A 91 -2.29 25.43 3.05
C ARG A 91 -2.35 23.96 2.65
N ILE A 92 -3.25 23.60 1.74
CA ILE A 92 -3.36 22.22 1.23
C ILE A 92 -2.15 21.89 0.36
N LEU A 93 -1.72 22.82 -0.51
CA LEU A 93 -0.53 22.63 -1.33
C LEU A 93 0.72 22.37 -0.47
N ALA A 94 0.92 23.14 0.59
CA ALA A 94 2.04 22.94 1.51
C ALA A 94 2.04 21.53 2.12
N ARG A 95 0.88 21.04 2.59
CA ARG A 95 0.74 19.68 3.14
C ARG A 95 0.97 18.58 2.09
N LEU A 96 0.54 18.80 0.85
CA LEU A 96 0.80 17.83 -0.23
C LEU A 96 2.30 17.79 -0.60
N GLN A 97 3.01 18.91 -0.48
CA GLN A 97 4.47 18.95 -0.66
C GLN A 97 5.22 18.24 0.48
N GLU A 98 4.77 18.42 1.74
CA GLU A 98 5.26 17.64 2.88
C GLU A 98 5.00 16.14 2.67
N GLN A 99 3.78 15.77 2.27
CA GLN A 99 3.42 14.39 1.97
C GLN A 99 4.29 13.79 0.85
N LEU A 100 4.63 14.57 -0.18
CA LEU A 100 5.50 14.10 -1.26
C LEU A 100 6.92 13.83 -0.75
N HIS A 101 7.46 14.70 0.11
CA HIS A 101 8.74 14.49 0.76
C HIS A 101 8.72 13.22 1.62
N ASP A 102 7.72 13.10 2.50
CA ASP A 102 7.59 11.95 3.39
C ASP A 102 7.43 10.65 2.60
N ALA A 103 6.59 10.64 1.55
CA ALA A 103 6.42 9.46 0.68
C ALA A 103 7.75 9.00 0.06
N ALA A 104 8.59 9.94 -0.40
CA ALA A 104 9.91 9.61 -0.94
C ALA A 104 10.84 9.03 0.13
N VAL A 105 10.86 9.62 1.34
CA VAL A 105 11.62 9.10 2.48
C VAL A 105 11.16 7.69 2.85
N TYR A 106 9.85 7.46 2.91
CA TYR A 106 9.28 6.14 3.20
C TYR A 106 9.67 5.10 2.16
N ARG A 107 9.61 5.42 0.87
CA ARG A 107 10.09 4.55 -0.20
C ARG A 107 11.56 4.18 0.03
N ASP A 108 12.43 5.18 0.18
CA ASP A 108 13.88 4.99 0.29
C ASP A 108 14.32 4.19 1.54
N ILE A 109 13.51 4.22 2.61
CA ILE A 109 13.78 3.41 3.81
C ILE A 109 13.37 1.94 3.61
N ILE A 110 12.31 1.69 2.84
CA ILE A 110 11.73 0.34 2.68
C ILE A 110 12.40 -0.42 1.53
N THR A 111 12.79 0.28 0.45
CA THR A 111 13.35 -0.31 -0.79
C THR A 111 14.86 -0.18 -0.83
#